data_AF-A0A1C3ECF5-F1
#
_entry.id   AF-A0A1C3ECF5-F1
#
_cell.length_a   1.000
_cell.length_b   1.000
_cell.length_c   1.000
_cell.angle_alpha   90.00
_cell.angle_beta   90.00
_cell.angle_gamma   90.00
#
_symmetry.space_group_name_H-M   'P 1'
#
loop_
_entity.id
_entity.type
_entity.pdbx_description
1 polymer ?
#
loop_
_entity_poly.entity_id
_entity_poly.type
_entity_poly.pdbx_seq_one_letter_code
_entity_poly.pdbx_strand_id
1 'polypeptide(L)'
;MKKTLMAITVSAVAMGSLSANVAVASESVQSHKYEVRNVILMIGDGMGPQQVGLLEEYVRRAPGSELERQTALSKLANKGRLGLSLNAPHGKHGKLVVDSACSATQLATGVAAGSEMIGLDYQGNVVETILEKAKKAGKATGLVSDTRITHATPAAFASHQPHRSFESQIAVELIESGNVDVMLSGGARVFMPSDIKKDVADQEVMAALGAPKSVYKKSKRKDDRNLVVEAKEKHGYELAFDRKQLESAATDKLLGLFANSGMNDGIAYSTCKKNNSCTQPSLRDMTIKALDVLSRDEDGFFLMVEGGQIDWAGHANDAGWMLHELLKFDEAVNAVYEWVENRNDTLVVVTADHETGSFGFSYSRKETPKAETLPGAGMKGHDYKPNFNFGDLAHLDRLYNQSGTFFDMLDAASPDWNFDEASAKDWQAAINKYSDYKVTIDQAAAVGEREKNSYYQTGHKYQSAKVVPQFDDFKEFYVYADDDHTAKIGRVLAADQNVVWGTGTHTAAPVPVYAFGPTSVTEQFSTMQHHVEVGQKMIKALGLK
;
A
#
# COMPACT_ATOMS: atom_id res chain seq x y z
N MET A 1 3.66 89.09 -4.14
CA MET A 1 3.16 90.03 -5.17
C MET A 1 2.30 89.26 -6.16
N LYS A 2 1.04 89.66 -6.28
CA LYS A 2 0.09 89.16 -7.29
C LYS A 2 0.50 89.69 -8.67
N LYS A 3 0.47 88.86 -9.72
CA LYS A 3 0.06 89.30 -11.06
C LYS A 3 -0.70 88.18 -11.77
N THR A 4 -1.99 88.45 -11.91
CA THR A 4 -3.00 87.77 -12.71
C THR A 4 -2.78 88.11 -14.19
N LEU A 5 -2.98 87.15 -15.10
CA LEU A 5 -3.39 87.40 -16.49
C LEU A 5 -4.53 86.41 -16.77
N MET A 6 -5.79 86.87 -16.68
CA MET A 6 -6.60 87.40 -17.77
C MET A 6 -7.23 86.27 -18.61
N ALA A 7 -8.50 86.01 -18.34
CA ALA A 7 -9.36 85.08 -19.05
C ALA A 7 -10.26 85.87 -20.02
N ILE A 8 -10.47 85.35 -21.24
CA ILE A 8 -11.62 85.65 -22.09
C ILE A 8 -12.12 84.32 -22.71
N THR A 9 -13.29 83.91 -22.21
CA THR A 9 -14.47 83.20 -22.77
C THR A 9 -14.59 83.12 -24.31
N VAL A 10 -15.34 82.21 -24.97
CA VAL A 10 -16.68 81.62 -24.71
C VAL A 10 -16.85 80.34 -25.57
N SER A 11 -17.82 79.51 -25.18
CA SER A 11 -18.68 78.62 -25.99
C SER A 11 -18.24 77.17 -26.11
N ALA A 12 -19.10 76.16 -25.99
CA ALA A 12 -20.50 76.03 -25.59
C ALA A 12 -20.79 74.52 -25.50
N VAL A 13 -22.02 74.20 -25.11
CA VAL A 13 -22.71 72.91 -25.18
C VAL A 13 -22.74 72.13 -23.86
N ALA A 14 -23.82 72.38 -23.14
CA ALA A 14 -24.38 71.49 -22.16
C ALA A 14 -25.03 70.30 -22.89
N MET A 15 -24.55 69.09 -22.60
CA MET A 15 -25.34 67.86 -22.71
C MET A 15 -25.28 67.18 -21.35
N GLY A 16 -26.45 67.02 -20.73
CA GLY A 16 -26.61 66.39 -19.44
C GLY A 16 -26.17 64.93 -19.48
N SER A 17 -25.32 64.54 -18.53
CA SER A 17 -25.04 63.14 -18.22
C SER A 17 -25.81 62.75 -16.96
N LEU A 18 -26.67 61.75 -17.11
CA LEU A 18 -27.27 61.01 -15.99
C LEU A 18 -26.12 60.42 -15.16
N SER A 19 -26.04 60.80 -13.90
CA SER A 19 -25.14 60.19 -12.92
C SER A 19 -25.76 58.87 -12.45
N ALA A 20 -25.39 57.76 -13.08
CA ALA A 20 -25.66 56.44 -12.53
C ALA A 20 -24.64 56.17 -11.42
N ASN A 21 -25.09 56.23 -10.17
CA ASN A 21 -24.34 55.69 -9.02
C ASN A 21 -24.24 54.17 -9.17
N VAL A 22 -23.14 53.70 -9.74
CA VAL A 22 -22.77 52.28 -9.66
C VAL A 22 -22.25 52.03 -8.25
N ALA A 23 -23.14 51.57 -7.37
CA ALA A 23 -22.73 50.91 -6.15
C ALA A 23 -21.99 49.63 -6.57
N VAL A 24 -20.68 49.61 -6.38
CA VAL A 24 -19.89 48.37 -6.45
C VAL A 24 -20.34 47.54 -5.26
N ALA A 25 -21.27 46.61 -5.50
CA ALA A 25 -21.55 45.55 -4.56
C ALA A 25 -20.26 44.73 -4.41
N SER A 26 -19.57 44.89 -3.29
CA SER A 26 -18.58 43.89 -2.88
C SER A 26 -19.36 42.62 -2.58
N GLU A 27 -19.38 41.69 -3.53
CA GLU A 27 -19.75 40.31 -3.21
C GLU A 27 -18.78 39.85 -2.12
N SER A 28 -19.27 39.78 -0.89
CA SER A 28 -18.61 39.05 0.17
C SER A 28 -18.47 37.62 -0.34
N VAL A 29 -17.26 37.20 -0.70
CA VAL A 29 -16.94 35.78 -0.91
C VAL A 29 -17.23 35.11 0.42
N GLN A 30 -18.43 34.56 0.53
CA GLN A 30 -18.86 33.80 1.67
C GLN A 30 -17.95 32.57 1.68
N SER A 31 -16.90 32.59 2.50
CA SER A 31 -15.98 31.47 2.66
C SER A 31 -16.80 30.30 3.19
N HIS A 32 -17.34 29.49 2.30
CA HIS A 32 -17.97 28.24 2.65
C HIS A 32 -16.86 27.41 3.27
N LYS A 33 -16.87 27.33 4.60
CA LYS A 33 -15.95 26.48 5.34
C LYS A 33 -16.42 25.06 5.06
N TYR A 34 -15.88 24.45 4.01
CA TYR A 34 -16.24 23.08 3.63
C TYR A 34 -15.96 22.17 4.82
N GLU A 35 -17.00 21.48 5.28
CA GLU A 35 -16.91 20.53 6.37
C GLU A 35 -16.56 19.16 5.79
N VAL A 36 -15.42 18.61 6.21
CA VAL A 36 -15.00 17.28 5.79
C VAL A 36 -15.81 16.25 6.58
N ARG A 37 -16.63 15.50 5.86
CA ARG A 37 -17.51 14.45 6.40
C ARG A 37 -16.89 13.08 6.27
N ASN A 38 -16.03 12.91 5.27
CA ASN A 38 -15.40 11.64 4.93
C ASN A 38 -13.87 11.75 4.94
N VAL A 39 -13.19 10.77 5.52
CA VAL A 39 -11.74 10.60 5.37
C VAL A 39 -11.47 9.23 4.78
N ILE A 40 -10.72 9.20 3.68
CA ILE A 40 -10.21 7.98 3.07
C ILE A 40 -8.69 7.99 3.20
N LEU A 41 -8.14 7.04 3.94
CA LEU A 41 -6.72 6.79 4.05
C LEU A 41 -6.35 5.59 3.18
N MET A 42 -5.40 5.75 2.27
CA MET A 42 -4.87 4.66 1.46
C MET A 42 -3.39 4.45 1.78
N ILE A 43 -3.02 3.23 2.15
CA ILE A 43 -1.66 2.88 2.56
C ILE A 43 -1.11 1.86 1.56
N GLY A 44 -0.04 2.23 0.85
CA GLY A 44 0.82 1.24 0.17
C GLY A 44 1.88 0.76 1.17
N ASP A 45 1.73 -0.43 1.73
CA ASP A 45 2.68 -0.97 2.73
C ASP A 45 4.05 -1.11 2.05
N GLY A 46 5.11 -0.52 2.61
CA GLY A 46 6.45 -0.52 2.01
C GLY A 46 6.63 0.39 0.77
N MET A 47 5.63 1.21 0.40
CA MET A 47 5.64 2.06 -0.80
C MET A 47 6.40 3.39 -0.60
N GLY A 48 7.72 3.31 -0.44
CA GLY A 48 8.59 4.48 -0.39
C GLY A 48 8.67 5.27 -1.71
N PRO A 49 9.41 6.40 -1.73
CA PRO A 49 9.65 7.15 -2.96
C PRO A 49 10.25 6.31 -4.10
N GLN A 50 11.03 5.28 -3.76
CA GLN A 50 11.66 4.39 -4.74
C GLN A 50 10.62 3.53 -5.48
N GLN A 51 9.64 2.99 -4.76
CA GLN A 51 8.53 2.19 -5.29
C GLN A 51 7.59 3.06 -6.13
N VAL A 52 7.28 4.28 -5.67
CA VAL A 52 6.56 5.27 -6.48
C VAL A 52 7.32 5.57 -7.79
N GLY A 53 8.65 5.71 -7.72
CA GLY A 53 9.49 5.89 -8.91
C GLY A 53 9.38 4.75 -9.91
N LEU A 54 9.36 3.50 -9.45
CA LEU A 54 9.15 2.32 -10.29
C LEU A 54 7.80 2.38 -11.03
N LEU A 55 6.72 2.67 -10.31
CA LEU A 55 5.39 2.79 -10.88
C LEU A 55 5.33 3.90 -11.95
N GLU A 56 5.82 5.10 -11.61
CA GLU A 56 5.79 6.26 -12.49
C GLU A 56 6.63 6.04 -13.76
N GLU A 57 7.84 5.48 -13.62
CA GLU A 57 8.69 5.15 -14.77
C GLU A 57 8.03 4.11 -15.67
N TYR A 58 7.44 3.05 -15.10
CA TYR A 58 6.71 2.05 -15.88
C TYR A 58 5.54 2.69 -16.64
N VAL A 59 4.59 3.32 -15.94
CA VAL A 59 3.37 3.86 -16.56
C VAL A 59 3.72 4.90 -17.62
N ARG A 60 4.69 5.79 -17.36
CA ARG A 60 4.99 6.91 -18.24
C ARG A 60 5.94 6.58 -19.38
N ARG A 61 6.86 5.62 -19.18
CA ARG A 61 8.01 5.44 -20.08
C ARG A 61 8.26 4.00 -20.54
N ALA A 62 7.60 2.99 -19.98
CA ALA A 62 7.73 1.62 -20.49
C ALA A 62 7.24 1.55 -21.95
N PRO A 63 8.05 1.05 -22.91
CA PRO A 63 7.68 1.00 -24.33
C PRO A 63 6.39 0.23 -24.59
N GLY A 64 6.19 -0.90 -23.91
CA GLY A 64 5.03 -1.78 -24.05
C GLY A 64 3.82 -1.43 -23.17
N SER A 65 3.90 -0.40 -22.31
CA SER A 65 2.75 0.01 -21.51
C SER A 65 1.62 0.58 -22.39
N GLU A 66 0.46 -0.06 -22.31
CA GLU A 66 -0.80 0.35 -22.94
C GLU A 66 -1.65 1.27 -22.03
N LEU A 67 -1.15 1.55 -20.82
CA LEU A 67 -1.86 2.40 -19.86
C LEU A 67 -1.89 3.85 -20.34
N GLU A 68 -2.90 4.60 -19.89
CA GLU A 68 -2.84 6.06 -19.92
C GLU A 68 -1.53 6.47 -19.23
N ARG A 69 -0.71 7.31 -19.87
CA ARG A 69 0.64 7.69 -19.41
C ARG A 69 0.62 8.61 -18.16
N GLN A 70 -0.29 8.34 -17.24
CA GLN A 70 -0.53 9.05 -15.99
C GLN A 70 -1.20 8.10 -14.97
N THR A 71 -0.56 7.92 -13.82
CA THR A 71 -1.09 7.17 -12.67
C THR A 71 -2.18 7.94 -11.93
N ALA A 72 -2.99 7.25 -11.13
CA ALA A 72 -3.93 7.91 -10.22
C ALA A 72 -3.22 8.67 -9.10
N LEU A 73 -2.08 8.19 -8.61
CA LEU A 73 -1.20 8.95 -7.71
C LEU A 73 -0.80 10.31 -8.31
N SER A 74 -0.39 10.34 -9.59
CA SER A 74 -0.08 11.58 -10.29
C SER A 74 -1.30 12.48 -10.46
N LYS A 75 -2.49 11.92 -10.74
CA LYS A 75 -3.75 12.70 -10.81
C LYS A 75 -4.04 13.38 -9.46
N LEU A 76 -3.94 12.64 -8.35
CA LEU A 76 -4.10 13.17 -7.00
C LEU A 76 -3.04 14.24 -6.67
N ALA A 77 -1.77 14.00 -6.99
CA ALA A 77 -0.69 14.95 -6.74
C ALA A 77 -0.92 16.28 -7.48
N ASN A 78 -1.27 16.22 -8.76
CA ASN A 78 -1.45 17.41 -9.60
C ASN A 78 -2.64 18.28 -9.17
N LYS A 79 -3.70 17.66 -8.64
CA LYS A 79 -4.92 18.36 -8.20
C LYS A 79 -4.96 18.60 -6.69
N GLY A 80 -4.03 18.03 -5.93
CA GLY A 80 -3.98 18.05 -4.48
C GLY A 80 -2.70 18.69 -3.96
N ARG A 81 -2.17 18.11 -2.88
CA ARG A 81 -0.94 18.51 -2.20
C ARG A 81 -0.03 17.30 -2.03
N LEU A 82 1.27 17.56 -2.05
CA LEU A 82 2.30 16.55 -1.80
C LEU A 82 3.18 17.01 -0.63
N GLY A 83 3.45 16.08 0.29
CA GLY A 83 4.40 16.25 1.39
C GLY A 83 5.25 15.00 1.59
N LEU A 84 6.08 15.02 2.63
CA LEU A 84 6.91 13.90 3.05
C LEU A 84 6.68 13.62 4.53
N SER A 85 6.70 12.36 4.93
CA SER A 85 6.47 11.94 6.31
C SER A 85 7.58 11.02 6.82
N LEU A 86 8.14 11.36 7.97
CA LEU A 86 8.93 10.47 8.80
C LEU A 86 8.00 9.45 9.48
N ASN A 87 8.47 8.23 9.61
CA ASN A 87 7.65 7.09 10.01
C ASN A 87 8.18 6.34 11.25
N ALA A 88 9.41 6.64 11.68
CA ALA A 88 10.07 5.91 12.74
C ALA A 88 9.29 5.96 14.08
N PRO A 89 9.44 4.98 14.99
CA PRO A 89 8.88 5.08 16.34
C PRO A 89 9.33 6.38 17.00
N HIS A 90 8.38 7.28 17.27
CA HIS A 90 8.66 8.61 17.83
C HIS A 90 8.72 8.57 19.37
N GLY A 91 9.29 9.60 19.99
CA GLY A 91 9.22 9.82 21.44
C GLY A 91 10.46 9.35 22.22
N LYS A 92 10.33 9.29 23.55
CA LYS A 92 11.47 9.12 24.49
C LYS A 92 12.31 7.87 24.23
N HIS A 93 11.70 6.81 23.71
CA HIS A 93 12.33 5.52 23.41
C HIS A 93 12.28 5.18 21.91
N GLY A 94 12.23 6.20 21.06
CA GLY A 94 12.12 6.05 19.62
C GLY A 94 13.23 5.21 18.98
N LYS A 95 12.96 4.75 17.75
CA LYS A 95 13.88 3.94 16.93
C LYS A 95 14.11 4.65 15.61
N LEU A 96 15.05 4.13 14.81
CA LEU A 96 15.35 4.68 13.48
C LEU A 96 14.47 4.08 12.38
N VAL A 97 14.04 2.83 12.54
CA VAL A 97 13.25 2.09 11.56
C VAL A 97 11.95 1.64 12.23
N VAL A 98 10.85 1.73 11.48
CA VAL A 98 9.52 1.33 11.92
C VAL A 98 9.14 -0.03 11.34
N ASP A 99 8.19 -0.69 11.97
CA ASP A 99 7.43 -1.80 11.39
C ASP A 99 5.97 -1.39 11.14
N SER A 100 5.27 -2.09 10.25
CA SER A 100 3.88 -1.76 9.88
C SER A 100 2.93 -1.55 11.07
N ALA A 101 3.08 -2.30 12.18
CA ALA A 101 2.19 -2.19 13.33
C ALA A 101 2.36 -0.86 14.06
N CYS A 102 3.60 -0.47 14.36
CA CYS A 102 3.89 0.82 14.96
C CYS A 102 3.47 1.96 14.03
N SER A 103 3.82 1.87 12.75
CA SER A 103 3.55 2.91 11.76
C SER A 103 2.05 3.15 11.57
N ALA A 104 1.27 2.08 11.35
CA ALA A 104 -0.18 2.15 11.25
C ALA A 104 -0.82 2.63 12.56
N THR A 105 -0.30 2.23 13.72
CA THR A 105 -0.79 2.74 15.02
C THR A 105 -0.58 4.25 15.14
N GLN A 106 0.57 4.77 14.72
CA GLN A 106 0.82 6.22 14.73
C GLN A 106 -0.14 6.98 13.81
N LEU A 107 -0.38 6.45 12.60
CA LEU A 107 -1.35 7.02 11.65
C LEU A 107 -2.79 6.96 12.19
N ALA A 108 -3.15 5.85 12.82
CA ALA A 108 -4.49 5.60 13.35
C ALA A 108 -4.80 6.45 14.58
N THR A 109 -3.82 6.69 15.45
CA THR A 109 -4.04 7.32 16.76
C THR A 109 -3.57 8.77 16.83
N GLY A 110 -2.66 9.18 15.94
CA GLY A 110 -2.00 10.48 16.03
C GLY A 110 -1.10 10.62 17.27
N VAL A 111 -0.61 9.50 17.84
CA VAL A 111 0.36 9.48 18.93
C VAL A 111 1.52 8.52 18.64
N ALA A 112 2.62 8.67 19.35
CA ALA A 112 3.77 7.79 19.21
C ALA A 112 3.48 6.39 19.77
N ALA A 113 3.76 5.36 18.97
CA ALA A 113 3.61 3.95 19.33
C ALA A 113 4.97 3.24 19.48
N GLY A 114 4.98 2.11 20.18
CA GLY A 114 6.14 1.21 20.25
C GLY A 114 6.20 0.23 19.07
N SER A 115 7.40 -0.27 18.76
CA SER A 115 7.60 -1.29 17.72
C SER A 115 6.72 -2.51 17.94
N GLU A 116 6.13 -3.01 16.86
CA GLU A 116 5.28 -4.20 16.77
C GLU A 116 3.96 -4.13 17.57
N MET A 117 3.64 -2.99 18.21
CA MET A 117 2.41 -2.80 18.97
C MET A 117 1.23 -2.42 18.05
N ILE A 118 0.02 -2.82 18.44
CA ILE A 118 -1.22 -2.57 17.72
C ILE A 118 -2.11 -1.69 18.59
N GLY A 119 -2.42 -0.46 18.17
CA GLY A 119 -3.39 0.41 18.86
C GLY A 119 -2.97 0.88 20.26
N LEU A 120 -1.67 0.82 20.59
CA LEU A 120 -1.11 1.25 21.87
C LEU A 120 -0.12 2.41 21.70
N ASP A 121 -0.03 3.29 22.70
CA ASP A 121 1.07 4.26 22.77
C ASP A 121 2.41 3.57 23.12
N TYR A 122 3.51 4.33 23.09
CA TYR A 122 4.85 3.81 23.43
C TYR A 122 5.01 3.31 24.88
N GLN A 123 4.04 3.55 25.76
CA GLN A 123 3.99 3.03 27.13
C GLN A 123 3.11 1.78 27.25
N GLY A 124 2.42 1.37 26.18
CA GLY A 124 1.50 0.25 26.17
C GLY A 124 0.08 0.61 26.61
N ASN A 125 -0.27 1.88 26.72
CA ASN A 125 -1.64 2.29 27.02
C ASN A 125 -2.50 2.18 25.76
N VAL A 126 -3.75 1.75 25.93
CA VAL A 126 -4.77 1.76 24.86
C VAL A 126 -5.03 3.20 24.43
N VAL A 127 -5.04 3.45 23.12
CA VAL A 127 -5.33 4.77 22.54
C VAL A 127 -6.47 4.64 21.54
N GLU A 128 -7.49 5.46 21.71
CA GLU A 128 -8.65 5.53 20.82
C GLU A 128 -8.20 5.94 19.41
N THR A 129 -8.51 5.11 18.41
CA THR A 129 -8.09 5.35 17.02
C THR A 129 -9.04 6.33 16.31
N ILE A 130 -8.63 6.83 15.14
CA ILE A 130 -9.48 7.65 14.26
C ILE A 130 -10.75 6.90 13.84
N LEU A 131 -10.67 5.58 13.64
CA LEU A 131 -11.82 4.75 13.27
C LEU A 131 -12.80 4.65 14.43
N GLU A 132 -12.31 4.40 15.65
CA GLU A 132 -13.16 4.33 16.84
C GLU A 132 -13.79 5.68 17.17
N LYS A 133 -13.01 6.76 17.04
CA LYS A 133 -13.50 8.14 17.16
C LYS A 133 -14.58 8.44 16.11
N ALA A 134 -14.39 8.01 14.86
CA ALA A 134 -15.37 8.16 13.79
C ALA A 134 -16.66 7.39 14.12
N LYS A 135 -16.55 6.13 14.55
CA LYS A 135 -17.71 5.31 14.93
C LYS A 135 -18.50 5.95 16.06
N LYS A 136 -17.82 6.41 17.10
CA LYS A 136 -18.41 7.11 18.24
C LYS A 136 -19.09 8.42 17.86
N ALA A 137 -18.62 9.07 16.80
CA ALA A 137 -19.23 10.26 16.22
C ALA A 137 -20.41 9.97 15.28
N GLY A 138 -20.88 8.71 15.21
CA GLY A 138 -22.02 8.30 14.38
C GLY A 138 -21.66 7.88 12.96
N LYS A 139 -20.39 8.02 12.55
CA LYS A 139 -19.94 7.76 11.18
C LYS A 139 -19.79 6.28 10.89
N ALA A 140 -20.01 5.88 9.63
CA ALA A 140 -19.67 4.56 9.15
C ALA A 140 -18.14 4.37 9.06
N THR A 141 -17.70 3.12 9.12
CA THR A 141 -16.28 2.77 9.24
C THR A 141 -15.91 1.54 8.42
N GLY A 142 -14.74 1.57 7.76
CA GLY A 142 -14.30 0.40 7.01
C GLY A 142 -12.79 0.20 6.90
N LEU A 143 -12.43 -1.07 6.72
CA LEU A 143 -11.08 -1.58 6.53
C LEU A 143 -11.05 -2.50 5.31
N VAL A 144 -10.19 -2.18 4.35
CA VAL A 144 -9.98 -2.96 3.14
C VAL A 144 -8.48 -3.26 3.00
N SER A 145 -8.13 -4.49 2.70
CA SER A 145 -6.73 -4.90 2.52
C SER A 145 -6.63 -6.13 1.64
N ASP A 146 -5.60 -6.24 0.80
CA ASP A 146 -5.28 -7.46 0.06
C ASP A 146 -4.38 -8.45 0.84
N THR A 147 -4.05 -8.15 2.10
CA THR A 147 -3.33 -9.06 2.99
C THR A 147 -4.30 -9.92 3.82
N ARG A 148 -4.35 -9.71 5.13
CA ARG A 148 -5.28 -10.33 6.07
C ARG A 148 -5.95 -9.22 6.84
N ILE A 149 -7.24 -9.35 7.15
CA ILE A 149 -7.93 -8.31 7.93
C ILE A 149 -7.33 -8.10 9.33
N THR A 150 -6.66 -9.13 9.86
CA THR A 150 -5.93 -9.09 11.14
C THR A 150 -4.44 -8.79 10.99
N HIS A 151 -3.98 -8.46 9.78
CA HIS A 151 -2.61 -7.99 9.58
C HIS A 151 -2.40 -6.65 10.27
N ALA A 152 -1.14 -6.27 10.48
CA ALA A 152 -0.76 -5.17 11.34
C ALA A 152 -1.43 -3.84 10.97
N THR A 153 -1.45 -3.52 9.67
CA THR A 153 -1.98 -2.25 9.16
C THR A 153 -3.48 -2.09 9.43
N PRO A 154 -4.40 -3.00 8.99
CA PRO A 154 -5.81 -2.90 9.35
C PRO A 154 -6.07 -3.06 10.85
N ALA A 155 -5.35 -3.96 11.53
CA ALA A 155 -5.53 -4.21 12.95
C ALA A 155 -5.31 -2.96 13.81
N ALA A 156 -4.32 -2.12 13.47
CA ALA A 156 -3.99 -0.92 14.23
C ALA A 156 -5.11 0.14 14.30
N PHE A 157 -6.12 0.04 13.41
CA PHE A 157 -7.26 0.96 13.42
C PHE A 157 -8.43 0.48 14.28
N ALA A 158 -8.50 -0.80 14.68
CA ALA A 158 -9.69 -1.35 15.34
C ALA A 158 -9.37 -2.47 16.36
N SER A 159 -8.14 -2.54 16.85
CA SER A 159 -7.70 -3.51 17.86
C SER A 159 -6.57 -2.94 18.71
N HIS A 160 -6.36 -3.52 19.89
CA HIS A 160 -5.37 -3.08 20.86
C HIS A 160 -4.63 -4.28 21.45
N GLN A 161 -3.43 -4.56 20.93
CA GLN A 161 -2.65 -5.74 21.32
C GLN A 161 -1.19 -5.37 21.54
N PRO A 162 -0.52 -6.00 22.52
CA PRO A 162 0.88 -5.72 22.82
C PRO A 162 1.83 -6.13 21.69
N HIS A 163 1.36 -6.96 20.74
CA HIS A 163 2.17 -7.40 19.62
C HIS A 163 1.32 -7.80 18.40
N ARG A 164 1.79 -7.49 17.18
CA ARG A 164 1.12 -7.80 15.91
C ARG A 164 0.89 -9.30 15.65
N SER A 165 1.57 -10.19 16.39
CA SER A 165 1.40 -11.64 16.23
C SER A 165 0.12 -12.20 16.86
N PHE A 166 -0.60 -11.43 17.66
CA PHE A 166 -1.84 -11.86 18.32
C PHE A 166 -3.05 -11.83 17.37
N GLU A 167 -2.89 -12.28 16.12
CA GLU A 167 -3.92 -12.22 15.06
C GLU A 167 -5.25 -12.88 15.48
N SER A 168 -5.23 -13.91 16.34
CA SER A 168 -6.47 -14.55 16.83
C SER A 168 -7.24 -13.70 17.84
N GLN A 169 -6.54 -12.89 18.64
CA GLN A 169 -7.12 -11.93 19.58
C GLN A 169 -7.59 -10.68 18.84
N ILE A 170 -6.80 -10.20 17.88
CA ILE A 170 -7.19 -9.12 16.95
C ILE A 170 -8.51 -9.50 16.24
N ALA A 171 -8.63 -10.74 15.73
CA ALA A 171 -9.87 -11.20 15.10
C ALA A 171 -11.09 -11.09 16.02
N VAL A 172 -10.91 -11.35 17.32
CA VAL A 172 -11.98 -11.24 18.32
C VAL A 172 -12.39 -9.77 18.50
N GLU A 173 -11.42 -8.87 18.69
CA GLU A 173 -11.68 -7.43 18.87
C GLU A 173 -12.34 -6.79 17.65
N LEU A 174 -11.90 -7.15 16.43
CA LEU A 174 -12.50 -6.66 15.19
C LEU A 174 -14.00 -6.99 15.08
N ILE A 175 -14.41 -8.16 15.56
CA ILE A 175 -15.83 -8.59 15.52
C ILE A 175 -16.62 -8.04 16.72
N GLU A 176 -16.07 -8.16 17.92
CA GLU A 176 -16.79 -7.88 19.17
C GLU A 176 -16.90 -6.39 19.50
N SER A 177 -15.97 -5.55 19.02
CA SER A 177 -15.99 -4.11 19.29
C SER A 177 -17.21 -3.41 18.71
N GLY A 178 -17.75 -3.91 17.59
CA GLY A 178 -18.78 -3.22 16.81
C GLY A 178 -18.28 -1.94 16.12
N ASN A 179 -16.96 -1.73 16.10
CA ASN A 179 -16.36 -0.48 15.63
C ASN A 179 -16.21 -0.41 14.11
N VAL A 180 -16.28 -1.52 13.37
CA VAL A 180 -16.03 -1.57 11.92
C VAL A 180 -17.27 -2.06 11.16
N ASP A 181 -17.83 -1.27 10.26
CA ASP A 181 -19.01 -1.66 9.48
C ASP A 181 -18.64 -2.56 8.29
N VAL A 182 -17.55 -2.24 7.60
CA VAL A 182 -17.08 -3.00 6.42
C VAL A 182 -15.65 -3.50 6.63
N MET A 183 -15.45 -4.81 6.57
CA MET A 183 -14.14 -5.47 6.65
C MET A 183 -13.94 -6.38 5.45
N LEU A 184 -13.00 -6.05 4.55
CA LEU A 184 -12.80 -6.81 3.31
C LEU A 184 -11.32 -7.16 3.13
N SER A 185 -10.97 -8.45 3.28
CA SER A 185 -9.60 -8.93 3.09
C SER A 185 -9.50 -10.46 2.95
N GLY A 186 -8.29 -11.00 3.00
CA GLY A 186 -8.04 -12.39 3.35
C GLY A 186 -8.01 -12.62 4.87
N GLY A 187 -7.37 -13.71 5.29
CA GLY A 187 -7.09 -13.98 6.70
C GLY A 187 -8.09 -14.86 7.42
N ALA A 188 -8.93 -15.63 6.70
CA ALA A 188 -9.95 -16.48 7.30
C ALA A 188 -9.39 -17.48 8.34
N ARG A 189 -8.11 -17.85 8.26
CA ARG A 189 -7.46 -18.81 9.18
C ARG A 189 -7.56 -18.46 10.67
N VAL A 190 -7.85 -17.22 11.06
CA VAL A 190 -8.03 -16.84 12.48
C VAL A 190 -9.48 -16.60 12.89
N PHE A 191 -10.44 -16.89 12.01
CA PHE A 191 -11.88 -16.73 12.26
C PHE A 191 -12.62 -18.06 12.46
N MET A 192 -11.90 -19.18 12.44
CA MET A 192 -12.48 -20.52 12.36
C MET A 192 -11.95 -21.44 13.46
N PRO A 193 -12.74 -22.44 13.91
CA PRO A 193 -12.33 -23.38 14.94
C PRO A 193 -11.00 -24.05 14.63
N SER A 194 -10.25 -24.40 15.69
CA SER A 194 -8.90 -24.94 15.58
C SER A 194 -8.81 -26.20 14.70
N ASP A 195 -9.83 -27.06 14.73
CA ASP A 195 -9.88 -28.32 13.98
C ASP A 195 -10.70 -28.28 12.69
N ILE A 196 -10.94 -27.09 12.11
CA ILE A 196 -11.68 -26.91 10.83
C ILE A 196 -11.19 -27.82 9.70
N LYS A 197 -9.92 -28.26 9.73
CA LYS A 197 -9.35 -29.15 8.71
C LYS A 197 -9.95 -30.57 8.78
N LYS A 198 -10.42 -31.02 9.94
CA LYS A 198 -10.93 -32.38 10.18
C LYS A 198 -12.40 -32.40 10.57
N ASP A 199 -12.91 -31.34 11.19
CA ASP A 199 -14.30 -31.27 11.61
C ASP A 199 -15.23 -31.13 10.38
N VAL A 200 -16.01 -32.18 10.13
CA VAL A 200 -16.95 -32.22 8.99
C VAL A 200 -18.13 -31.27 9.22
N ALA A 201 -18.61 -31.12 10.45
CA ALA A 201 -19.75 -30.27 10.75
C ALA A 201 -19.40 -28.79 10.51
N ASP A 202 -18.22 -28.34 10.97
CA ASP A 202 -17.75 -26.98 10.70
C ASP A 202 -17.48 -26.74 9.20
N GLN A 203 -16.97 -27.74 8.48
CA GLN A 203 -16.80 -27.66 7.01
C GLN A 203 -18.14 -27.53 6.28
N GLU A 204 -19.16 -28.29 6.71
CA GLU A 204 -20.52 -28.21 6.18
C GLU A 204 -21.14 -26.83 6.44
N VAL A 205 -20.95 -26.26 7.63
CA VAL A 205 -21.37 -24.88 7.95
C VAL A 205 -20.76 -23.89 6.96
N MET A 206 -19.46 -23.97 6.72
CA MET A 206 -18.78 -23.03 5.83
C MET A 206 -19.16 -23.21 4.36
N ALA A 207 -19.35 -24.45 3.92
CA ALA A 207 -19.87 -24.75 2.59
C ALA A 207 -21.30 -24.22 2.41
N ALA A 208 -22.15 -24.33 3.43
CA ALA A 208 -23.51 -23.78 3.41
C ALA A 208 -23.53 -22.25 3.38
N LEU A 209 -22.50 -21.59 3.92
CA LEU A 209 -22.27 -20.14 3.78
C LEU A 209 -21.70 -19.75 2.40
N GLY A 210 -21.46 -20.73 1.52
CA GLY A 210 -20.92 -20.51 0.17
C GLY A 210 -19.42 -20.21 0.14
N ALA A 211 -18.70 -20.44 1.24
CA ALA A 211 -17.24 -20.29 1.23
C ALA A 211 -16.61 -21.39 0.35
N PRO A 212 -15.59 -21.07 -0.47
CA PRO A 212 -14.82 -22.09 -1.17
C PRO A 212 -13.83 -22.79 -0.21
N LYS A 213 -13.48 -24.06 -0.48
CA LYS A 213 -12.52 -24.83 0.34
C LYS A 213 -11.16 -24.14 0.53
N SER A 214 -10.75 -23.31 -0.41
CA SER A 214 -9.52 -22.52 -0.32
C SER A 214 -9.53 -21.53 0.85
N VAL A 215 -10.71 -21.02 1.26
CA VAL A 215 -10.86 -20.06 2.37
C VAL A 215 -10.71 -20.76 3.72
N TYR A 216 -11.31 -21.94 3.89
CA TYR A 216 -11.32 -22.68 5.17
C TYR A 216 -10.37 -23.89 5.23
N LYS A 217 -9.31 -23.88 4.41
CA LYS A 217 -8.33 -24.98 4.34
C LYS A 217 -7.64 -25.31 5.68
N LYS A 218 -7.41 -24.30 6.54
CA LYS A 218 -6.65 -24.43 7.79
C LYS A 218 -6.99 -23.32 8.78
N SER A 219 -7.03 -23.66 10.07
CA SER A 219 -7.09 -22.66 11.15
C SER A 219 -5.71 -22.44 11.81
N LYS A 220 -5.55 -21.25 12.37
CA LYS A 220 -4.47 -20.81 13.25
C LYS A 220 -4.98 -20.46 14.65
N ARG A 221 -6.30 -20.54 14.89
CA ARG A 221 -6.86 -20.43 16.24
C ARG A 221 -6.41 -21.62 17.10
N LYS A 222 -6.42 -21.40 18.41
CA LYS A 222 -6.12 -22.42 19.43
C LYS A 222 -7.35 -22.77 20.27
N ASP A 223 -8.52 -22.31 19.84
CA ASP A 223 -9.82 -22.53 20.46
C ASP A 223 -10.83 -22.96 19.39
N ASP A 224 -12.04 -23.29 19.82
CA ASP A 224 -13.10 -23.82 18.96
C ASP A 224 -14.12 -22.75 18.58
N ARG A 225 -13.75 -21.46 18.66
CA ARG A 225 -14.64 -20.36 18.27
C ARG A 225 -14.75 -20.27 16.75
N ASN A 226 -15.98 -20.09 16.28
CA ASN A 226 -16.28 -19.81 14.89
C ASN A 226 -16.71 -18.35 14.73
N LEU A 227 -15.74 -17.44 14.63
CA LEU A 227 -15.99 -16.01 14.51
C LEU A 227 -16.73 -15.63 13.22
N VAL A 228 -16.67 -16.46 12.16
CA VAL A 228 -17.48 -16.25 10.96
C VAL A 228 -18.97 -16.35 11.30
N VAL A 229 -19.34 -17.40 12.02
CA VAL A 229 -20.74 -17.61 12.47
C VAL A 229 -21.12 -16.54 13.49
N GLU A 230 -20.24 -16.24 14.46
CA GLU A 230 -20.51 -15.20 15.46
C GLU A 230 -20.72 -13.81 14.82
N ALA A 231 -19.91 -13.45 13.82
CA ALA A 231 -20.07 -12.19 13.08
C ALA A 231 -21.47 -12.08 12.44
N LYS A 232 -21.94 -13.15 11.81
CA LYS A 232 -23.26 -13.18 11.18
C LYS A 232 -24.39 -13.18 12.20
N GLU A 233 -24.35 -14.11 13.15
CA GLU A 233 -25.50 -14.38 14.03
C GLU A 233 -25.60 -13.43 15.22
N LYS A 234 -24.45 -12.97 15.76
CA LYS A 234 -24.41 -12.11 16.95
C LYS A 234 -24.15 -10.64 16.62
N HIS A 235 -23.40 -10.37 15.56
CA HIS A 235 -22.97 -9.01 15.21
C HIS A 235 -23.60 -8.45 13.91
N GLY A 236 -24.45 -9.23 13.24
CA GLY A 236 -25.26 -8.78 12.12
C GLY A 236 -24.51 -8.53 10.82
N TYR A 237 -23.33 -9.13 10.62
CA TYR A 237 -22.61 -9.01 9.36
C TYR A 237 -23.23 -9.90 8.28
N GLU A 238 -23.42 -9.35 7.09
CA GLU A 238 -23.46 -10.17 5.89
C GLU A 238 -22.04 -10.68 5.60
N LEU A 239 -21.94 -11.86 4.99
CA LEU A 239 -20.67 -12.54 4.75
C LEU A 239 -20.39 -12.66 3.25
N ALA A 240 -19.14 -12.44 2.84
CA ALA A 240 -18.68 -12.70 1.48
C ALA A 240 -17.33 -13.44 1.49
N PHE A 241 -17.18 -14.43 0.62
CA PHE A 241 -15.98 -15.26 0.51
C PHE A 241 -15.43 -15.34 -0.92
N ASP A 242 -16.16 -14.78 -1.88
CA ASP A 242 -15.72 -14.62 -3.27
C ASP A 242 -16.26 -13.30 -3.86
N ARG A 243 -15.83 -13.00 -5.09
CA ARG A 243 -16.23 -11.79 -5.83
C ARG A 243 -17.75 -11.71 -6.05
N LYS A 244 -18.40 -12.84 -6.33
CA LYS A 244 -19.84 -12.87 -6.64
C LYS A 244 -20.67 -12.53 -5.39
N GLN A 245 -20.30 -13.09 -4.24
CA GLN A 245 -20.92 -12.77 -2.96
C GLN A 245 -20.67 -11.31 -2.57
N LEU A 246 -19.45 -10.79 -2.79
CA LEU A 246 -19.16 -9.36 -2.58
C LEU A 246 -20.09 -8.47 -3.43
N GLU A 247 -20.18 -8.74 -4.73
CA GLU A 247 -21.01 -7.97 -5.67
C GLU A 247 -22.49 -7.99 -5.25
N SER A 248 -22.99 -9.15 -4.81
CA SER A 248 -24.38 -9.36 -4.41
C SER A 248 -24.75 -8.78 -3.05
N ALA A 249 -23.76 -8.51 -2.19
CA ALA A 249 -24.00 -8.06 -0.82
C ALA A 249 -24.74 -6.72 -0.79
N ALA A 250 -25.81 -6.67 0.00
CA ALA A 250 -26.73 -5.55 0.12
C ALA A 250 -27.04 -5.31 1.62
N THR A 251 -26.04 -4.77 2.31
CA THR A 251 -26.01 -4.60 3.76
C THR A 251 -25.32 -3.28 4.11
N ASP A 252 -25.51 -2.87 5.36
CA ASP A 252 -24.74 -1.79 5.99
C ASP A 252 -23.56 -2.33 6.82
N LYS A 253 -23.51 -3.65 7.07
CA LYS A 253 -22.41 -4.35 7.75
C LYS A 253 -21.95 -5.58 6.99
N LEU A 254 -20.68 -5.60 6.56
CA LEU A 254 -20.13 -6.63 5.67
C LEU A 254 -18.78 -7.15 6.16
N LEU A 255 -18.65 -8.48 6.27
CA LEU A 255 -17.39 -9.18 6.50
C LEU A 255 -17.03 -10.04 5.28
N GLY A 256 -16.00 -9.62 4.56
CA GLY A 256 -15.41 -10.28 3.41
C GLY A 256 -14.10 -10.99 3.78
N LEU A 257 -14.06 -12.32 3.62
CA LEU A 257 -12.88 -13.16 3.88
C LEU A 257 -12.56 -14.02 2.64
N PHE A 258 -11.74 -13.47 1.73
CA PHE A 258 -11.56 -14.00 0.37
C PHE A 258 -10.42 -15.03 0.22
N ALA A 259 -9.63 -15.22 1.28
CA ALA A 259 -8.52 -16.16 1.30
C ALA A 259 -8.24 -16.68 2.72
N ASN A 260 -7.61 -17.86 2.83
CA ASN A 260 -7.19 -18.40 4.12
C ASN A 260 -6.12 -17.53 4.81
N SER A 261 -5.18 -16.99 4.02
CA SER A 261 -4.10 -16.10 4.46
C SER A 261 -4.16 -14.81 3.63
N GLY A 262 -3.06 -14.35 3.02
CA GLY A 262 -3.08 -13.28 2.03
C GLY A 262 -3.95 -13.60 0.81
N MET A 263 -4.48 -12.58 0.15
CA MET A 263 -5.14 -12.71 -1.15
C MET A 263 -4.09 -12.92 -2.26
N ASN A 264 -4.54 -13.08 -3.51
CA ASN A 264 -3.64 -13.22 -4.65
C ASN A 264 -2.64 -12.05 -4.74
N ASP A 265 -1.38 -12.40 -5.00
CA ASP A 265 -0.32 -11.44 -5.34
C ASP A 265 -0.61 -10.72 -6.66
N GLY A 266 0.16 -9.67 -6.95
CA GLY A 266 -0.02 -8.79 -8.09
C GLY A 266 0.12 -9.50 -9.44
N ILE A 267 1.02 -10.48 -9.55
CA ILE A 267 1.23 -11.24 -10.79
C ILE A 267 0.05 -12.19 -11.00
N ALA A 268 -0.36 -12.91 -9.96
CA ALA A 268 -1.54 -13.78 -9.98
C ALA A 268 -2.82 -12.99 -10.27
N TYR A 269 -2.97 -11.80 -9.69
CA TYR A 269 -4.07 -10.88 -9.98
C TYR A 269 -4.08 -10.44 -11.45
N SER A 270 -2.93 -9.97 -11.96
CA SER A 270 -2.80 -9.54 -13.35
C SER A 270 -3.13 -10.68 -14.33
N THR A 271 -2.67 -11.90 -14.00
CA THR A 271 -2.95 -13.11 -14.77
C THR A 271 -4.43 -13.48 -14.76
N CYS A 272 -5.09 -13.50 -13.59
CA CYS A 272 -6.52 -13.83 -13.53
C CYS A 272 -7.37 -12.75 -14.22
N LYS A 273 -6.97 -11.48 -14.13
CA LYS A 273 -7.66 -10.36 -14.78
C LYS A 273 -7.59 -10.49 -16.29
N LYS A 274 -6.38 -10.73 -16.84
CA LYS A 274 -6.16 -10.96 -18.27
C LYS A 274 -6.98 -12.14 -18.81
N ASN A 275 -7.12 -13.20 -18.01
CA ASN A 275 -7.84 -14.42 -18.39
C ASN A 275 -9.34 -14.38 -18.05
N ASN A 276 -9.84 -13.27 -17.47
CA ASN A 276 -11.21 -13.13 -16.97
C ASN A 276 -11.64 -14.30 -16.06
N SER A 277 -10.74 -14.72 -15.15
CA SER A 277 -10.91 -15.91 -14.31
C SER A 277 -10.80 -15.64 -12.81
N CYS A 278 -10.73 -14.36 -12.39
CA CYS A 278 -10.63 -14.02 -10.97
C CYS A 278 -11.89 -14.44 -10.20
N THR A 279 -11.69 -15.24 -9.15
CA THR A 279 -12.75 -15.60 -8.19
C THR A 279 -12.68 -14.77 -6.92
N GLN A 280 -11.48 -14.38 -6.49
CA GLN A 280 -11.29 -13.35 -5.47
C GLN A 280 -11.63 -11.97 -6.05
N PRO A 281 -12.28 -11.07 -5.27
CA PRO A 281 -12.41 -9.68 -5.66
C PRO A 281 -11.03 -9.01 -5.69
N SER A 282 -10.83 -8.05 -6.58
CA SER A 282 -9.63 -7.23 -6.58
C SER A 282 -9.64 -6.21 -5.43
N LEU A 283 -8.49 -5.62 -5.12
CA LEU A 283 -8.40 -4.49 -4.18
C LEU A 283 -9.32 -3.33 -4.61
N ARG A 284 -9.40 -3.10 -5.93
CA ARG A 284 -10.33 -2.14 -6.53
C ARG A 284 -11.80 -2.51 -6.27
N ASP A 285 -12.19 -3.76 -6.49
CA ASP A 285 -13.58 -4.21 -6.27
C ASP A 285 -13.99 -4.08 -4.80
N MET A 286 -13.11 -4.47 -3.88
CA MET A 286 -13.34 -4.32 -2.44
C MET A 286 -13.47 -2.84 -2.05
N THR A 287 -12.60 -1.98 -2.59
CA THR A 287 -12.64 -0.53 -2.34
C THR A 287 -13.95 0.08 -2.82
N ILE A 288 -14.40 -0.26 -4.03
CA ILE A 288 -15.69 0.23 -4.57
C ILE A 288 -16.85 -0.25 -3.71
N LYS A 289 -16.88 -1.51 -3.29
CA LYS A 289 -17.95 -2.02 -2.43
C LYS A 289 -17.94 -1.33 -1.06
N ALA A 290 -16.78 -1.06 -0.48
CA ALA A 290 -16.69 -0.30 0.76
C ALA A 290 -17.24 1.13 0.58
N LEU A 291 -16.87 1.82 -0.50
CA LEU A 291 -17.42 3.15 -0.80
C LEU A 291 -18.94 3.12 -0.99
N ASP A 292 -19.47 2.13 -1.73
CA ASP A 292 -20.91 1.94 -1.94
C ASP A 292 -21.69 1.76 -0.62
N VAL A 293 -21.16 0.97 0.31
CA VAL A 293 -21.80 0.73 1.61
C VAL A 293 -21.65 1.96 2.53
N LEU A 294 -20.42 2.42 2.75
CA LEU A 294 -20.11 3.45 3.75
C LEU A 294 -20.65 4.84 3.37
N SER A 295 -20.76 5.15 2.08
CA SER A 295 -21.26 6.46 1.62
C SER A 295 -22.76 6.67 1.82
N ARG A 296 -23.50 5.63 2.25
CA ARG A 296 -24.92 5.72 2.61
C ARG A 296 -25.14 6.37 3.97
N ASP A 297 -24.12 6.34 4.83
CA ASP A 297 -24.19 6.96 6.14
C ASP A 297 -24.20 8.48 5.98
N GLU A 298 -25.32 9.09 6.38
CA GLU A 298 -25.49 10.52 6.26
C GLU A 298 -24.84 11.31 7.38
N ASP A 299 -24.02 10.74 8.26
CA ASP A 299 -22.99 11.44 9.04
C ASP A 299 -21.60 11.42 8.34
N GLY A 300 -21.44 10.60 7.31
CA GLY A 300 -20.20 10.37 6.56
C GLY A 300 -19.39 9.18 7.12
N PHE A 301 -18.14 9.01 6.67
CA PHE A 301 -17.39 7.79 7.02
C PHE A 301 -15.87 7.97 7.18
N PHE A 302 -15.24 6.99 7.82
CA PHE A 302 -13.80 6.76 7.74
C PHE A 302 -13.52 5.42 7.04
N LEU A 303 -12.62 5.44 6.06
CA LEU A 303 -12.20 4.24 5.33
C LEU A 303 -10.67 4.18 5.28
N MET A 304 -10.11 3.01 5.63
CA MET A 304 -8.72 2.68 5.34
C MET A 304 -8.63 1.59 4.27
N VAL A 305 -7.81 1.81 3.24
CA VAL A 305 -7.53 0.86 2.16
C VAL A 305 -6.03 0.57 2.10
N GLU A 306 -5.64 -0.70 2.16
CA GLU A 306 -4.25 -1.15 2.13
C GLU A 306 -3.94 -1.91 0.82
N GLY A 307 -2.94 -1.44 0.07
CA GLY A 307 -2.19 -2.27 -0.87
C GLY A 307 -0.96 -2.83 -0.15
N GLY A 308 -1.13 -3.97 0.50
CA GLY A 308 -0.21 -4.43 1.55
C GLY A 308 0.86 -5.40 1.07
N GLN A 309 0.75 -5.92 -0.15
CA GLN A 309 1.72 -6.88 -0.69
C GLN A 309 2.89 -6.21 -1.45
N ILE A 310 2.88 -4.86 -1.59
CA ILE A 310 4.06 -4.10 -2.06
C ILE A 310 5.26 -4.38 -1.14
N ASP A 311 5.04 -4.36 0.17
CA ASP A 311 6.03 -4.71 1.20
C ASP A 311 6.54 -6.14 1.07
N TRP A 312 5.65 -7.11 0.85
CA TRP A 312 6.05 -8.52 0.72
C TRP A 312 6.97 -8.73 -0.50
N ALA A 313 6.67 -8.07 -1.61
CA ALA A 313 7.53 -8.07 -2.79
C ALA A 313 8.87 -7.36 -2.53
N GLY A 314 8.86 -6.26 -1.77
CA GLY A 314 10.06 -5.54 -1.34
C GLY A 314 10.96 -6.39 -0.43
N HIS A 315 10.40 -7.11 0.54
CA HIS A 315 11.14 -8.05 1.38
C HIS A 315 11.79 -9.17 0.56
N ALA A 316 11.06 -9.67 -0.45
CA ALA A 316 11.56 -10.69 -1.37
C ALA A 316 12.61 -10.17 -2.37
N ASN A 317 12.84 -8.85 -2.43
CA ASN A 317 13.63 -8.18 -3.45
C ASN A 317 13.18 -8.50 -4.88
N ASP A 318 11.87 -8.65 -5.08
CA ASP A 318 11.24 -9.02 -6.34
C ASP A 318 10.62 -7.78 -7.02
N ALA A 319 11.40 -7.12 -7.87
CA ALA A 319 10.97 -5.90 -8.55
C ALA A 319 9.81 -6.13 -9.55
N GLY A 320 9.71 -7.33 -10.12
CA GLY A 320 8.62 -7.70 -11.03
C GLY A 320 7.31 -7.79 -10.27
N TRP A 321 7.28 -8.59 -9.21
CA TRP A 321 6.12 -8.68 -8.32
C TRP A 321 5.75 -7.31 -7.74
N MET A 322 6.72 -6.54 -7.24
CA MET A 322 6.49 -5.22 -6.65
C MET A 322 5.83 -4.24 -7.64
N LEU A 323 6.21 -4.28 -8.93
CA LEU A 323 5.55 -3.48 -9.96
C LEU A 323 4.06 -3.84 -10.11
N HIS A 324 3.71 -5.12 -10.14
CA HIS A 324 2.31 -5.54 -10.23
C HIS A 324 1.51 -5.16 -8.99
N GLU A 325 2.14 -5.15 -7.82
CA GLU A 325 1.52 -4.68 -6.58
C GLU A 325 1.21 -3.19 -6.61
N LEU A 326 2.16 -2.38 -7.12
CA LEU A 326 1.97 -0.95 -7.31
C LEU A 326 0.84 -0.64 -8.30
N LEU A 327 0.75 -1.40 -9.40
CA LEU A 327 -0.34 -1.27 -10.37
C LEU A 327 -1.69 -1.65 -9.74
N LYS A 328 -1.75 -2.75 -8.99
CA LYS A 328 -2.95 -3.17 -8.25
C LYS A 328 -3.41 -2.12 -7.24
N PHE A 329 -2.48 -1.46 -6.55
CA PHE A 329 -2.80 -0.37 -5.63
C PHE A 329 -3.26 0.89 -6.38
N ASP A 330 -2.59 1.30 -7.46
CA ASP A 330 -2.99 2.48 -8.26
C ASP A 330 -4.39 2.32 -8.87
N GLU A 331 -4.82 1.09 -9.20
CA GLU A 331 -6.21 0.81 -9.62
C GLU A 331 -7.25 1.12 -8.52
N ALA A 332 -6.92 0.83 -7.25
CA ALA A 332 -7.77 1.17 -6.11
C ALA A 332 -7.74 2.69 -5.85
N VAL A 333 -6.56 3.32 -5.95
CA VAL A 333 -6.41 4.78 -5.85
C VAL A 333 -7.23 5.48 -6.93
N ASN A 334 -7.24 4.94 -8.17
CA ASN A 334 -8.06 5.48 -9.26
C ASN A 334 -9.55 5.39 -8.94
N ALA A 335 -10.03 4.27 -8.38
CA ALA A 335 -11.44 4.14 -7.99
C ALA A 335 -11.84 5.15 -6.90
N VAL A 336 -10.96 5.40 -5.92
CA VAL A 336 -11.18 6.46 -4.93
C VAL A 336 -11.18 7.83 -5.59
N TYR A 337 -10.20 8.12 -6.45
CA TYR A 337 -10.11 9.38 -7.18
C TYR A 337 -11.37 9.66 -8.01
N GLU A 338 -11.87 8.67 -8.77
CA GLU A 338 -13.13 8.76 -9.53
C GLU A 338 -14.34 9.06 -8.62
N TRP A 339 -14.36 8.50 -7.41
CA TRP A 339 -15.44 8.75 -6.45
C TRP A 339 -15.35 10.15 -5.82
N VAL A 340 -14.14 10.71 -5.63
CA VAL A 340 -13.95 12.00 -4.92
C VAL A 340 -13.78 13.23 -5.81
N GLU A 341 -13.45 13.09 -7.11
CA GLU A 341 -12.91 14.21 -7.89
C GLU A 341 -13.83 15.44 -7.99
N ASN A 342 -15.14 15.25 -7.85
CA ASN A 342 -16.15 16.31 -7.89
C ASN A 342 -16.78 16.60 -6.51
N ARG A 343 -16.16 16.12 -5.42
CA ARG A 343 -16.61 16.27 -4.04
C ARG A 343 -15.79 17.29 -3.28
N ASN A 344 -16.42 18.00 -2.35
CA ASN A 344 -15.78 18.97 -1.45
C ASN A 344 -15.98 18.64 0.03
N ASP A 345 -16.51 17.46 0.34
CA ASP A 345 -16.79 16.96 1.69
C ASP A 345 -15.86 15.80 2.10
N THR A 346 -14.86 15.48 1.28
CA THR A 346 -13.96 14.34 1.49
C THR A 346 -12.50 14.78 1.51
N LEU A 347 -11.75 14.27 2.48
CA LEU A 347 -10.29 14.25 2.48
C LEU A 347 -9.80 12.86 2.07
N VAL A 348 -8.97 12.78 1.05
CA VAL A 348 -8.20 11.57 0.70
C VAL A 348 -6.75 11.81 1.07
N VAL A 349 -6.16 10.86 1.79
CA VAL A 349 -4.72 10.80 2.08
C VAL A 349 -4.19 9.49 1.53
N VAL A 350 -3.24 9.54 0.59
CA VAL A 350 -2.49 8.36 0.14
C VAL A 350 -1.06 8.49 0.65
N THR A 351 -0.56 7.45 1.32
CA THR A 351 0.81 7.42 1.84
C THR A 351 1.30 5.98 1.95
N ALA A 352 2.47 5.80 2.55
CA ALA A 352 3.00 4.50 2.94
C ALA A 352 3.24 4.50 4.45
N ASP A 353 3.36 3.31 5.02
CA ASP A 353 3.77 3.14 6.40
C ASP A 353 5.30 3.21 6.54
N HIS A 354 6.06 2.68 5.57
CA HIS A 354 7.52 2.79 5.42
C HIS A 354 7.97 2.50 3.98
N GLU A 355 9.28 2.42 3.75
CA GLU A 355 9.87 1.83 2.54
C GLU A 355 10.45 0.45 2.85
N THR A 356 10.45 -0.45 1.86
CA THR A 356 10.96 -1.81 2.02
C THR A 356 11.98 -2.21 0.95
N GLY A 357 13.10 -2.78 1.38
CA GLY A 357 14.15 -3.35 0.53
C GLY A 357 15.32 -2.41 0.20
N SER A 358 15.21 -1.10 0.49
CA SER A 358 16.16 -0.10 -0.02
C SER A 358 16.30 -0.20 -1.54
N PHE A 359 15.17 -0.33 -2.23
CA PHE A 359 15.09 -0.57 -3.67
C PHE A 359 15.67 0.59 -4.47
N GLY A 360 16.29 0.31 -5.63
CA GLY A 360 16.57 1.34 -6.61
C GLY A 360 16.94 0.82 -7.98
N PHE A 361 16.56 1.56 -9.03
CA PHE A 361 17.24 1.48 -10.30
C PHE A 361 18.60 2.19 -10.21
N SER A 362 19.66 1.55 -10.68
CA SER A 362 21.02 2.09 -10.66
C SER A 362 21.72 1.88 -11.99
N TYR A 363 22.57 2.84 -12.38
CA TYR A 363 23.48 2.62 -13.50
C TYR A 363 24.53 1.58 -13.14
N SER A 364 25.06 0.88 -14.15
CA SER A 364 25.99 -0.22 -13.97
C SER A 364 27.14 -0.16 -14.99
N ARG A 365 28.16 -0.98 -14.74
CA ARG A 365 29.27 -1.21 -15.67
C ARG A 365 29.00 -2.34 -16.69
N LYS A 366 27.85 -3.02 -16.58
CA LYS A 366 27.49 -4.14 -17.45
C LYS A 366 26.90 -3.59 -18.75
N GLU A 367 27.39 -4.07 -19.89
CA GLU A 367 26.82 -3.75 -21.22
C GLU A 367 26.74 -2.24 -21.51
N THR A 368 27.87 -1.53 -21.38
CA THR A 368 27.93 -0.08 -21.68
C THR A 368 27.48 0.23 -23.12
N PRO A 369 26.69 1.29 -23.36
CA PRO A 369 26.20 1.63 -24.69
C PRO A 369 27.31 1.82 -25.74
N LYS A 370 27.00 1.45 -26.99
CA LYS A 370 27.88 1.75 -28.12
C LYS A 370 27.83 3.25 -28.44
N ALA A 371 28.90 3.74 -29.09
CA ALA A 371 28.92 5.12 -29.56
C ALA A 371 27.90 5.32 -30.68
N GLU A 372 27.22 6.46 -30.67
CA GLU A 372 26.23 6.84 -31.67
C GLU A 372 26.48 8.27 -32.16
N THR A 373 26.38 8.49 -33.47
CA THR A 373 26.47 9.84 -34.03
C THR A 373 25.11 10.52 -33.92
N LEU A 374 25.01 11.60 -33.13
CA LEU A 374 23.79 12.40 -33.03
C LEU A 374 23.82 13.60 -33.99
N PRO A 375 22.68 13.99 -34.58
CA PRO A 375 22.64 15.05 -35.60
C PRO A 375 22.76 16.47 -35.04
N GLY A 376 22.68 16.65 -33.72
CA GLY A 376 22.68 17.96 -33.09
C GLY A 376 24.02 18.67 -33.25
N ALA A 377 23.99 19.93 -33.70
CA ALA A 377 25.21 20.74 -33.88
C ALA A 377 26.06 20.89 -32.59
N GLY A 378 25.44 20.73 -31.41
CA GLY A 378 26.14 20.71 -30.12
C GLY A 378 27.18 19.59 -29.98
N MET A 379 27.06 18.51 -30.76
CA MET A 379 28.03 17.40 -30.75
C MET A 379 29.37 17.77 -31.37
N LYS A 380 29.44 18.82 -32.20
CA LYS A 380 30.69 19.32 -32.83
C LYS A 380 31.52 18.22 -33.54
N GLY A 381 30.84 17.24 -34.12
CA GLY A 381 31.48 16.11 -34.81
C GLY A 381 32.02 15.01 -33.89
N HIS A 382 31.72 15.06 -32.58
CA HIS A 382 32.00 13.96 -31.65
C HIS A 382 30.81 13.01 -31.55
N ASP A 383 31.09 11.71 -31.39
CA ASP A 383 30.04 10.73 -31.10
C ASP A 383 29.52 10.87 -29.66
N TYR A 384 28.24 10.56 -29.48
CA TYR A 384 27.63 10.37 -28.17
C TYR A 384 27.97 8.97 -27.66
N LYS A 385 28.68 8.91 -26.53
CA LYS A 385 29.09 7.64 -25.92
C LYS A 385 29.01 7.73 -24.39
N PRO A 386 27.90 7.32 -23.79
CA PRO A 386 27.79 7.18 -22.34
C PRO A 386 28.89 6.25 -21.77
N ASN A 387 29.45 6.61 -20.62
CA ASN A 387 30.49 5.80 -19.97
C ASN A 387 29.94 4.56 -19.24
N PHE A 388 28.64 4.54 -18.93
CA PHE A 388 27.98 3.51 -18.12
C PHE A 388 26.66 3.09 -18.77
N ASN A 389 26.14 1.94 -18.35
CA ASN A 389 24.78 1.52 -18.68
C ASN A 389 23.80 2.14 -17.68
N PHE A 390 22.94 3.03 -18.17
CA PHE A 390 21.94 3.74 -17.37
C PHE A 390 20.58 3.03 -17.27
N GLY A 391 20.47 1.80 -17.79
CA GLY A 391 19.25 1.02 -17.82
C GLY A 391 18.38 1.37 -19.04
N ASP A 392 18.16 0.39 -19.91
CA ASP A 392 17.21 0.52 -21.03
C ASP A 392 15.76 0.52 -20.50
N LEU A 393 14.89 1.31 -21.12
CA LEU A 393 13.48 1.36 -20.75
C LEU A 393 12.73 0.03 -20.97
N ALA A 394 13.25 -0.85 -21.84
CA ALA A 394 12.72 -2.20 -22.03
C ALA A 394 12.82 -3.06 -20.76
N HIS A 395 13.65 -2.71 -19.77
CA HIS A 395 13.65 -3.39 -18.48
C HIS A 395 12.30 -3.29 -17.76
N LEU A 396 11.59 -2.17 -17.93
CA LEU A 396 10.27 -1.95 -17.33
C LEU A 396 9.24 -2.96 -17.86
N ASP A 397 9.24 -3.21 -19.18
CA ASP A 397 8.37 -4.22 -19.80
C ASP A 397 8.75 -5.63 -19.35
N ARG A 398 10.05 -5.93 -19.24
CA ARG A 398 10.53 -7.25 -18.80
C ARG A 398 10.20 -7.54 -17.33
N LEU A 399 10.22 -6.52 -16.46
CA LEU A 399 9.76 -6.65 -15.07
C LEU A 399 8.25 -6.96 -15.04
N TYR A 400 7.46 -6.24 -15.83
CA TYR A 400 6.02 -6.48 -15.97
C TYR A 400 5.66 -7.83 -16.62
N ASN A 401 6.55 -8.39 -17.44
CA ASN A 401 6.32 -9.70 -18.07
C ASN A 401 6.68 -10.89 -17.16
N GLN A 402 7.15 -10.65 -15.93
CA GLN A 402 7.40 -11.72 -14.98
C GLN A 402 6.10 -12.51 -14.72
N SER A 403 6.19 -13.83 -14.87
CA SER A 403 5.00 -14.72 -14.91
C SER A 403 4.72 -15.48 -13.62
N GLY A 404 5.54 -15.27 -12.60
CA GLY A 404 5.39 -15.78 -11.24
C GLY A 404 6.32 -15.03 -10.28
N THR A 405 5.98 -15.01 -9.01
CA THR A 405 6.81 -14.40 -7.95
C THR A 405 8.10 -15.19 -7.74
N PHE A 406 9.07 -14.62 -7.04
CA PHE A 406 10.23 -15.38 -6.59
C PHE A 406 9.85 -16.53 -5.64
N PHE A 407 8.73 -16.45 -4.92
CA PHE A 407 8.19 -17.60 -4.17
C PHE A 407 7.71 -18.73 -5.09
N ASP A 408 7.09 -18.43 -6.24
CA ASP A 408 6.78 -19.46 -7.25
C ASP A 408 8.05 -20.10 -7.82
N MET A 409 9.15 -19.34 -7.89
CA MET A 409 10.46 -19.87 -8.29
C MET A 409 11.05 -20.78 -7.20
N LEU A 410 10.92 -20.43 -5.92
CA LEU A 410 11.28 -21.30 -4.78
C LEU A 410 10.50 -22.60 -4.83
N ASP A 411 9.17 -22.53 -4.96
CA ASP A 411 8.27 -23.70 -5.07
C ASP A 411 8.65 -24.59 -6.26
N ALA A 412 9.05 -24.01 -7.39
CA ALA A 412 9.47 -24.77 -8.56
C ALA A 412 10.85 -25.40 -8.42
N ALA A 413 11.77 -24.77 -7.67
CA ALA A 413 13.11 -25.30 -7.41
C ALA A 413 13.11 -26.38 -6.32
N SER A 414 12.26 -26.25 -5.30
CA SER A 414 12.11 -27.20 -4.19
C SER A 414 10.65 -27.30 -3.74
N PRO A 415 9.83 -28.16 -4.38
CA PRO A 415 8.40 -28.29 -4.07
C PRO A 415 8.09 -28.74 -2.63
N ASP A 416 9.04 -29.38 -1.96
CA ASP A 416 8.96 -29.83 -0.57
C ASP A 416 9.57 -28.85 0.44
N TRP A 417 10.07 -27.69 -0.04
CA TRP A 417 10.75 -26.67 0.76
C TRP A 417 12.02 -27.18 1.48
N ASN A 418 12.69 -28.16 0.89
CA ASN A 418 13.99 -28.64 1.33
C ASN A 418 15.11 -28.14 0.39
N PHE A 419 15.53 -26.89 0.58
CA PHE A 419 16.51 -26.23 -0.28
C PHE A 419 17.93 -26.82 -0.22
N ASP A 420 18.23 -27.70 0.75
CA ASP A 420 19.50 -28.47 0.76
C ASP A 420 19.58 -29.49 -0.38
N GLU A 421 18.43 -29.91 -0.93
CA GLU A 421 18.34 -30.89 -2.01
C GLU A 421 18.19 -30.25 -3.40
N ALA A 422 17.91 -28.94 -3.47
CA ALA A 422 17.75 -28.21 -4.72
C ALA A 422 19.11 -28.01 -5.43
N SER A 423 19.26 -28.57 -6.63
CA SER A 423 20.47 -28.41 -7.41
C SER A 423 20.52 -27.06 -8.13
N ALA A 424 21.72 -26.64 -8.56
CA ALA A 424 21.87 -25.45 -9.40
C ALA A 424 21.03 -25.50 -10.70
N LYS A 425 20.75 -26.71 -11.23
CA LYS A 425 19.89 -26.89 -12.40
C LYS A 425 18.42 -26.64 -12.07
N ASP A 426 17.97 -27.03 -10.88
CA ASP A 426 16.60 -26.82 -10.44
C ASP A 426 16.34 -25.32 -10.26
N TRP A 427 17.26 -24.61 -9.59
CA TRP A 427 17.22 -23.15 -9.48
C TRP A 427 17.23 -22.45 -10.85
N GLN A 428 18.13 -22.85 -11.76
CA GLN A 428 18.18 -22.28 -13.09
C GLN A 428 16.87 -22.49 -13.85
N ALA A 429 16.34 -23.71 -13.82
CA ALA A 429 15.09 -24.05 -14.51
C ALA A 429 13.92 -23.24 -13.96
N ALA A 430 13.83 -23.09 -12.63
CA ALA A 430 12.81 -22.30 -11.97
C ALA A 430 12.88 -20.82 -12.36
N ILE A 431 14.04 -20.18 -12.21
CA ILE A 431 14.22 -18.76 -12.52
C ILE A 431 13.96 -18.48 -14.00
N ASN A 432 14.54 -19.29 -14.90
CA ASN A 432 14.40 -19.12 -16.34
C ASN A 432 12.98 -19.42 -16.86
N LYS A 433 12.16 -20.13 -16.09
CA LYS A 433 10.75 -20.37 -16.41
C LYS A 433 9.90 -19.12 -16.20
N TYR A 434 10.12 -18.41 -15.10
CA TYR A 434 9.22 -17.33 -14.68
C TYR A 434 9.71 -15.92 -15.04
N SER A 435 11.02 -15.74 -15.26
CA SER A 435 11.62 -14.44 -15.56
C SER A 435 12.15 -14.35 -17.00
N ASP A 436 12.01 -13.19 -17.63
CA ASP A 436 12.70 -12.86 -18.89
C ASP A 436 14.20 -12.60 -18.69
N TYR A 437 14.65 -12.46 -17.45
CA TYR A 437 16.06 -12.37 -17.08
C TYR A 437 16.60 -13.78 -16.86
N LYS A 438 17.42 -14.27 -17.79
CA LYS A 438 17.93 -15.65 -17.75
C LYS A 438 19.25 -15.73 -16.99
N VAL A 439 19.39 -16.78 -16.17
CA VAL A 439 20.59 -17.06 -15.37
C VAL A 439 21.35 -18.28 -15.90
N THR A 440 22.68 -18.26 -15.73
CA THR A 440 23.55 -19.42 -15.95
C THR A 440 23.44 -20.41 -14.78
N ILE A 441 24.00 -21.62 -14.95
CA ILE A 441 24.08 -22.61 -13.86
C ILE A 441 24.91 -22.06 -12.70
N ASP A 442 26.00 -21.35 -12.96
CA ASP A 442 26.87 -20.79 -11.91
C ASP A 442 26.15 -19.69 -11.12
N GLN A 443 25.41 -18.81 -11.80
CA GLN A 443 24.57 -17.82 -11.14
C GLN A 443 23.48 -18.49 -10.30
N ALA A 444 22.82 -19.51 -10.84
CA ALA A 444 21.78 -20.25 -10.12
C ALA A 444 22.33 -21.04 -8.91
N ALA A 445 23.56 -21.57 -9.00
CA ALA A 445 24.22 -22.24 -7.88
C ALA A 445 24.36 -21.33 -6.66
N ALA A 446 24.69 -20.05 -6.89
CA ALA A 446 24.82 -19.07 -5.81
C ALA A 446 23.50 -18.89 -5.03
N VAL A 447 22.34 -19.06 -5.66
CA VAL A 447 21.03 -18.96 -4.98
C VAL A 447 20.85 -20.03 -3.92
N GLY A 448 21.39 -21.23 -4.14
CA GLY A 448 21.32 -22.36 -3.22
C GLY A 448 22.38 -22.36 -2.12
N GLU A 449 23.30 -21.38 -2.09
CA GLU A 449 24.34 -21.32 -1.07
C GLU A 449 23.77 -20.98 0.31
N ARG A 450 24.23 -21.70 1.34
CA ARG A 450 23.76 -21.58 2.72
C ARG A 450 24.92 -21.47 3.70
N GLU A 451 24.69 -20.81 4.82
CA GLU A 451 25.67 -20.66 5.91
C GLU A 451 25.04 -21.00 7.27
N LYS A 452 25.90 -21.27 8.26
CA LYS A 452 25.44 -21.40 9.63
C LYS A 452 24.89 -20.06 10.11
N ASN A 453 23.70 -20.07 10.70
CA ASN A 453 23.10 -18.87 11.26
C ASN A 453 23.90 -18.39 12.49
N SER A 454 24.68 -17.31 12.32
CA SER A 454 25.42 -16.66 13.41
C SER A 454 24.52 -15.92 14.41
N TYR A 455 23.26 -15.70 14.05
CA TYR A 455 22.23 -15.03 14.84
C TYR A 455 21.19 -16.02 15.39
N TYR A 456 21.52 -17.30 15.49
CA TYR A 456 20.60 -18.33 15.98
C TYR A 456 20.05 -18.01 17.38
N GLN A 457 18.73 -18.03 17.49
CA GLN A 457 18.00 -17.86 18.75
C GLN A 457 16.96 -18.97 18.91
N THR A 458 17.11 -19.77 19.96
CA THR A 458 16.16 -20.85 20.27
C THR A 458 14.76 -20.31 20.48
N GLY A 459 13.78 -20.82 19.73
CA GLY A 459 12.38 -20.43 19.85
C GLY A 459 12.01 -19.09 19.17
N HIS A 460 12.98 -18.37 18.58
CA HIS A 460 12.67 -17.16 17.81
C HIS A 460 11.93 -17.52 16.52
N LYS A 461 10.91 -16.74 16.16
CA LYS A 461 10.02 -17.01 15.03
C LYS A 461 10.77 -17.17 13.71
N TYR A 462 11.79 -16.35 13.48
CA TYR A 462 12.54 -16.32 12.22
C TYR A 462 14.03 -16.68 12.36
N GLN A 463 14.58 -16.65 13.58
CA GLN A 463 16.02 -16.86 13.83
C GLN A 463 16.29 -18.22 14.51
N SER A 464 15.31 -19.12 14.52
CA SER A 464 15.48 -20.47 15.05
C SER A 464 15.99 -21.48 14.01
N ALA A 465 16.17 -21.06 12.75
CA ALA A 465 16.85 -21.87 11.75
C ALA A 465 18.36 -21.93 12.06
N LYS A 466 18.95 -23.13 12.02
CA LYS A 466 20.39 -23.34 12.29
C LYS A 466 21.26 -22.97 11.10
N VAL A 467 20.69 -23.06 9.91
CA VAL A 467 21.30 -22.77 8.61
C VAL A 467 20.35 -21.85 7.88
N VAL A 468 20.89 -20.86 7.19
CA VAL A 468 20.15 -19.82 6.46
C VAL A 468 20.82 -19.58 5.10
N PRO A 469 20.12 -18.95 4.13
CA PRO A 469 20.75 -18.53 2.88
C PRO A 469 21.98 -17.66 3.15
N GLN A 470 23.07 -17.90 2.41
CA GLN A 470 24.33 -17.20 2.63
C GLN A 470 24.38 -15.88 1.89
N PHE A 471 24.71 -14.80 2.59
CA PHE A 471 24.87 -13.47 2.00
C PHE A 471 26.29 -12.94 2.23
N ASP A 472 26.92 -12.43 1.17
CA ASP A 472 28.27 -11.84 1.26
C ASP A 472 28.24 -10.45 1.91
N ASP A 473 27.22 -9.65 1.57
CA ASP A 473 27.05 -8.28 2.03
C ASP A 473 25.72 -8.13 2.81
N PHE A 474 25.78 -7.35 3.89
CA PHE A 474 24.61 -6.93 4.69
C PHE A 474 23.75 -8.08 5.23
N LYS A 475 24.34 -9.23 5.53
CA LYS A 475 23.61 -10.43 5.97
C LYS A 475 22.81 -10.24 7.26
N GLU A 476 23.17 -9.28 8.10
CA GLU A 476 22.43 -8.86 9.30
C GLU A 476 20.99 -8.40 8.98
N PHE A 477 20.75 -8.00 7.74
CA PHE A 477 19.52 -7.38 7.27
C PHE A 477 18.66 -8.32 6.41
N TYR A 478 18.95 -9.62 6.44
CA TYR A 478 18.15 -10.70 5.84
C TYR A 478 17.76 -11.67 6.95
N VAL A 479 16.52 -11.52 7.42
CA VAL A 479 16.09 -12.02 8.73
C VAL A 479 14.99 -13.07 8.64
N TYR A 480 14.56 -13.46 7.44
CA TYR A 480 13.39 -14.29 7.17
C TYR A 480 13.74 -15.74 6.81
N ALA A 481 14.97 -16.16 7.08
CA ALA A 481 15.44 -17.54 6.95
C ALA A 481 15.28 -18.06 5.51
N ASP A 482 14.59 -19.17 5.29
CA ASP A 482 14.53 -19.78 3.95
C ASP A 482 13.74 -18.93 2.94
N ASP A 483 12.88 -18.02 3.41
CA ASP A 483 12.23 -17.04 2.54
C ASP A 483 13.26 -16.11 1.86
N ASP A 484 14.43 -15.88 2.47
CA ASP A 484 15.49 -15.02 1.94
C ASP A 484 16.21 -15.62 0.71
N HIS A 485 15.91 -16.87 0.30
CA HIS A 485 16.32 -17.36 -1.03
C HIS A 485 15.75 -16.47 -2.14
N THR A 486 14.58 -15.84 -1.94
CA THR A 486 14.04 -14.83 -2.87
C THR A 486 15.01 -13.66 -3.07
N ALA A 487 15.60 -13.13 -2.00
CA ALA A 487 16.59 -12.07 -2.07
C ALA A 487 17.92 -12.48 -2.72
N LYS A 488 18.25 -13.79 -2.71
CA LYS A 488 19.36 -14.33 -3.51
C LYS A 488 19.01 -14.37 -5.00
N ILE A 489 17.76 -14.68 -5.37
CA ILE A 489 17.28 -14.54 -6.76
C ILE A 489 17.41 -13.07 -7.19
N GLY A 490 16.96 -12.11 -6.37
CA GLY A 490 17.12 -10.68 -6.64
C GLY A 490 18.58 -10.28 -6.89
N ARG A 491 19.54 -10.81 -6.13
CA ARG A 491 20.99 -10.55 -6.33
C ARG A 491 21.51 -11.07 -7.66
N VAL A 492 21.12 -12.27 -8.08
CA VAL A 492 21.63 -12.86 -9.34
C VAL A 492 21.04 -12.17 -10.58
N LEU A 493 19.84 -11.57 -10.45
CA LEU A 493 19.20 -10.81 -11.52
C LEU A 493 19.57 -9.31 -11.53
N ALA A 494 20.08 -8.78 -10.42
CA ALA A 494 20.33 -7.34 -10.19
C ALA A 494 21.03 -6.63 -11.36
N ALA A 495 22.17 -7.17 -11.82
CA ALA A 495 22.95 -6.55 -12.88
C ALA A 495 22.25 -6.55 -14.24
N ASP A 496 21.40 -7.55 -14.50
CA ASP A 496 20.60 -7.65 -15.73
C ASP A 496 19.34 -6.79 -15.68
N GLN A 497 18.86 -6.44 -14.49
CA GLN A 497 17.69 -5.59 -14.28
C GLN A 497 18.03 -4.11 -14.12
N ASN A 498 19.31 -3.75 -13.96
CA ASN A 498 19.72 -2.45 -13.45
C ASN A 498 19.08 -2.12 -12.08
N VAL A 499 18.80 -3.13 -11.27
CA VAL A 499 18.15 -3.00 -9.96
C VAL A 499 19.13 -3.36 -8.85
N VAL A 500 19.07 -2.63 -7.74
CA VAL A 500 19.80 -2.92 -6.51
C VAL A 500 18.87 -2.95 -5.30
N TRP A 501 19.28 -3.71 -4.29
CA TRP A 501 18.61 -3.85 -3.00
C TRP A 501 19.65 -3.74 -1.90
N GLY A 502 19.33 -3.01 -0.83
CA GLY A 502 20.22 -2.83 0.31
C GLY A 502 19.92 -3.76 1.48
N THR A 503 18.70 -4.28 1.58
CA THR A 503 18.21 -5.05 2.73
C THR A 503 17.10 -6.00 2.32
N GLY A 504 16.78 -7.00 3.15
CA GLY A 504 15.53 -7.75 3.09
C GLY A 504 14.50 -7.25 4.09
N THR A 505 14.69 -6.07 4.70
CA THR A 505 13.83 -5.47 5.73
C THR A 505 13.37 -4.06 5.33
N HIS A 506 12.78 -3.29 6.26
CA HIS A 506 12.35 -1.91 6.00
C HIS A 506 13.52 -0.92 6.10
N THR A 507 13.31 0.30 5.59
CA THR A 507 14.22 1.42 5.77
C THR A 507 13.53 2.64 6.38
N ALA A 508 14.35 3.60 6.85
CA ALA A 508 13.89 4.85 7.46
C ALA A 508 13.53 5.93 6.42
N ALA A 509 13.42 5.59 5.14
CA ALA A 509 13.16 6.57 4.08
C ALA A 509 11.85 7.34 4.37
N PRO A 510 11.87 8.68 4.34
CA PRO A 510 10.63 9.46 4.45
C PRO A 510 9.70 9.12 3.28
N VAL A 511 8.44 8.91 3.57
CA VAL A 511 7.45 8.45 2.57
C VAL A 511 6.61 9.60 2.03
N PRO A 512 6.16 9.56 0.76
CA PRO A 512 5.29 10.58 0.20
C PRO A 512 3.91 10.61 0.89
N VAL A 513 3.33 11.80 1.01
CA VAL A 513 1.95 12.01 1.46
C VAL A 513 1.21 12.80 0.40
N TYR A 514 0.29 12.15 -0.31
CA TYR A 514 -0.62 12.76 -1.26
C TYR A 514 -1.91 13.12 -0.52
N ALA A 515 -2.30 14.40 -0.51
CA ALA A 515 -3.53 14.86 0.10
C ALA A 515 -4.44 15.53 -0.93
N PHE A 516 -5.67 15.05 -1.06
CA PHE A 516 -6.67 15.56 -1.99
C PHE A 516 -7.98 15.87 -1.26
N GLY A 517 -8.69 16.91 -1.69
CA GLY A 517 -9.88 17.44 -1.02
C GLY A 517 -9.81 18.96 -0.83
N PRO A 518 -10.64 19.54 0.04
CA PRO A 518 -10.73 20.99 0.23
C PRO A 518 -9.36 21.63 0.56
N THR A 519 -8.99 22.68 -0.17
CA THR A 519 -7.68 23.35 -0.03
C THR A 519 -7.41 23.80 1.40
N SER A 520 -8.44 24.28 2.11
CA SER A 520 -8.34 24.72 3.51
C SER A 520 -7.96 23.60 4.49
N VAL A 521 -8.09 22.34 4.06
CA VAL A 521 -7.72 21.15 4.84
C VAL A 521 -6.42 20.56 4.31
N THR A 522 -6.22 20.48 2.99
CA THR A 522 -5.07 19.78 2.40
C THR A 522 -3.77 20.57 2.45
N GLU A 523 -3.80 21.90 2.53
CA GLU A 523 -2.59 22.75 2.54
C GLU A 523 -1.59 22.36 3.64
N GLN A 524 -2.08 21.97 4.81
CA GLN A 524 -1.24 21.57 5.96
C GLN A 524 -0.47 20.27 5.75
N PHE A 525 -0.76 19.48 4.71
CA PHE A 525 -0.05 18.22 4.41
C PHE A 525 1.20 18.44 3.56
N SER A 526 1.38 19.61 2.94
CA SER A 526 2.51 19.92 2.06
C SER A 526 3.76 20.36 2.85
N THR A 527 4.21 19.50 3.75
CA THR A 527 5.33 19.74 4.67
C THR A 527 6.19 18.49 4.82
N MET A 528 7.40 18.66 5.36
CA MET A 528 8.11 17.56 6.01
C MET A 528 7.47 17.37 7.40
N GLN A 529 6.92 16.19 7.67
CA GLN A 529 6.15 15.91 8.88
C GLN A 529 6.46 14.50 9.41
N HIS A 530 5.71 14.05 10.41
CA HIS A 530 5.72 12.69 10.90
C HIS A 530 4.35 12.04 10.78
N HIS A 531 4.29 10.70 10.71
CA HIS A 531 3.04 9.93 10.72
C HIS A 531 2.09 10.25 11.87
N VAL A 532 2.63 10.59 13.04
CA VAL A 532 1.87 11.11 14.19
C VAL A 532 1.10 12.38 13.81
N GLU A 533 1.76 13.32 13.12
CA GLU A 533 1.15 14.56 12.67
C GLU A 533 0.14 14.32 11.53
N VAL A 534 0.41 13.37 10.64
CA VAL A 534 -0.55 12.94 9.60
C VAL A 534 -1.84 12.41 10.25
N GLY A 535 -1.72 11.52 11.24
CA GLY A 535 -2.84 11.02 12.04
C GLY A 535 -3.63 12.12 12.72
N GLN A 536 -2.95 13.05 13.39
CA GLN A 536 -3.59 14.22 14.04
C GLN A 536 -4.34 15.11 13.04
N LYS A 537 -3.75 15.36 11.86
CA LYS A 537 -4.37 16.17 10.80
C LYS A 537 -5.64 15.51 10.25
N MET A 538 -5.63 14.18 10.07
CA MET A 538 -6.82 13.43 9.65
C MET A 538 -7.93 13.45 10.71
N ILE A 539 -7.59 13.17 11.98
CA ILE A 539 -8.55 13.21 13.10
C ILE A 539 -9.21 14.60 13.20
N LYS A 540 -8.40 15.65 13.13
CA LYS A 540 -8.87 17.04 13.16
C LYS A 540 -9.73 17.38 11.94
N ALA A 541 -9.35 16.92 10.74
CA ALA A 541 -10.11 17.17 9.53
C ALA A 541 -11.52 16.57 9.61
N LEU A 542 -11.66 15.39 10.21
CA LEU A 542 -12.95 14.70 10.40
C LEU A 542 -13.78 15.27 11.56
N GLY A 543 -13.34 16.36 12.20
CA GLY A 543 -14.06 17.03 13.29
C GLY A 543 -14.04 16.28 14.63
N LEU A 544 -13.13 15.30 14.78
CA LEU A 544 -13.06 14.42 15.95
C LEU A 544 -12.22 15.04 17.06
N LYS A 545 -12.54 14.71 18.33
CA LYS A 545 -11.86 15.20 19.53
C LYS A 545 -11.04 14.13 20.21
#